data_AF-A0A3Q4GGM3-F1
#
_entry.id   AF-A0A3Q4GGM3-F1
#
_cell.length_a   1.000
_cell.length_b   1.000
_cell.length_c   1.000
_cell.angle_alpha   90.00
_cell.angle_beta   90.00
_cell.angle_gamma   90.00
#
_symmetry.space_group_name_H-M   'P 1'
#
loop_
_entity.id
_entity.type
_entity.pdbx_description
1 polymer ?
#
loop_
_entity_poly.entity_id
_entity_poly.type
_entity_poly.pdbx_seq_one_letter_code
_entity_poly.pdbx_strand_id
1 'polypeptide(L)'
;MYVFDHVISDRSVWSGLTFCYEHSCHGAELPFLFHSASVANFTLSPSEKLLSSRMLCYWGAFAHTGDPSSRSQQTTFCREKRLPIWPRYSDTSGFLVMNLTVRSHTQAGTRNHICDFWDQLDIYFALSELAAQLINCCSSQHCAKGCAHRLSPSP
;
A
#
# COMPACT_ATOMS: atom_id res chain seq x y z
N MET A 1 0.15 -3.99 -5.61
CA MET A 1 0.17 -2.67 -4.93
C MET A 1 -0.89 -2.66 -3.84
N TYR A 2 -0.72 -1.87 -2.79
CA TYR A 2 -1.72 -1.72 -1.72
C TYR A 2 -1.85 -0.26 -1.29
N VAL A 3 -2.96 0.05 -0.63
CA VAL A 3 -3.15 1.26 0.16
C VAL A 3 -3.63 0.85 1.55
N PHE A 4 -3.06 1.44 2.59
CA PHE A 4 -3.58 1.32 3.94
C PHE A 4 -4.46 2.54 4.20
N ASP A 5 -5.75 2.30 4.44
CA ASP A 5 -6.78 3.34 4.54
C ASP A 5 -7.63 3.13 5.80
N HIS A 6 -7.12 2.36 6.75
CA HIS A 6 -7.81 2.11 8.01
C HIS A 6 -7.53 3.22 9.01
N VAL A 7 -8.59 3.74 9.63
CA VAL A 7 -8.49 4.61 10.81
C VAL A 7 -8.60 3.75 12.05
N ILE A 8 -7.52 3.71 12.82
CA ILE A 8 -7.45 2.97 14.08
C ILE A 8 -8.46 3.51 15.10
N SER A 9 -9.15 2.60 15.78
CA SER A 9 -10.20 2.94 16.75
C SER A 9 -9.67 3.62 18.00
N ASP A 10 -8.47 3.22 18.45
CA ASP A 10 -7.80 3.84 19.60
C ASP A 10 -6.96 5.05 19.16
N ARG A 11 -7.55 6.22 19.31
CA ARG A 11 -6.96 7.51 18.91
C ARG A 11 -5.72 7.89 19.72
N SER A 12 -5.46 7.23 20.86
CA SER A 12 -4.29 7.51 21.71
C SER A 12 -2.96 7.27 20.98
N VAL A 13 -2.94 6.41 19.96
CA VAL A 13 -1.75 6.17 19.11
C VAL A 13 -1.17 7.46 18.52
N TRP A 14 -1.99 8.48 18.31
CA TRP A 14 -1.58 9.75 17.70
C TRP A 14 -1.15 10.80 18.71
N SER A 15 -1.11 10.48 20.01
CA SER A 15 -0.57 11.36 21.06
C SER A 15 -1.10 12.82 21.00
N GLY A 16 -2.40 12.98 20.73
CA GLY A 16 -3.02 14.30 20.65
C GLY A 16 -3.00 14.98 19.28
N LEU A 17 -2.43 14.36 18.23
CA LEU A 17 -2.51 14.85 16.85
C LEU A 17 -3.92 14.60 16.29
N THR A 18 -4.85 15.48 16.65
CA THR A 18 -6.29 15.36 16.38
C THR A 18 -6.63 15.24 14.89
N PHE A 19 -5.83 15.83 14.00
CA PHE A 19 -6.03 15.69 12.56
C PHE A 19 -5.94 14.23 12.07
N CYS A 20 -5.23 13.36 12.80
CA CYS A 20 -5.11 11.93 12.49
C CYS A 20 -6.25 11.06 13.05
N TYR A 21 -7.14 11.61 13.87
CA TYR A 21 -8.19 10.82 14.53
C TYR A 21 -9.23 10.23 13.57
N GLU A 22 -9.30 10.77 12.36
CA GLU A 22 -10.22 10.37 11.30
C GLU A 22 -9.49 10.10 9.98
N HIS A 23 -8.16 10.01 10.01
CA HIS A 23 -7.33 9.82 8.83
C HIS A 23 -6.28 8.72 9.03
N SER A 24 -5.92 8.07 7.94
CA SER A 24 -4.75 7.19 7.93
C SER A 24 -3.48 8.03 7.73
N CYS A 25 -2.94 8.54 8.84
CA CYS A 25 -1.69 9.30 8.83
C CYS A 25 -0.48 8.41 8.53
N HIS A 26 0.64 9.02 8.15
CA HIS A 26 1.87 8.28 7.88
C HIS A 26 2.29 7.44 9.11
N GLY A 27 2.53 6.14 8.91
CA GLY A 27 2.86 5.18 9.97
C GLY A 27 1.64 4.56 10.67
N ALA A 28 0.41 4.86 10.23
CA ALA A 28 -0.82 4.29 10.80
C ALA A 28 -0.89 2.77 10.74
N GLU A 29 -0.19 2.15 9.79
CA GLU A 29 -0.17 0.71 9.56
C GLU A 29 0.80 -0.03 10.50
N LEU A 30 1.79 0.66 11.07
CA LEU A 30 2.86 0.05 11.86
C LEU A 30 2.33 -0.79 13.03
N PRO A 31 1.31 -0.35 13.80
CA PRO A 31 0.79 -1.16 14.89
C PRO A 31 0.16 -2.48 14.45
N PHE A 32 -0.37 -2.51 13.22
CA PHE A 32 -0.97 -3.69 12.64
C PHE A 32 0.10 -4.67 12.15
N LEU A 33 1.22 -4.15 11.64
CA LEU A 33 2.29 -4.98 11.08
C LEU A 33 3.23 -5.54 12.15
N PHE A 34 3.58 -4.74 13.16
CA PHE A 34 4.60 -5.09 14.16
C PHE A 34 4.03 -5.56 15.50
N HIS A 35 2.71 -5.65 15.63
CA HIS A 35 2.05 -5.97 16.90
C HIS A 35 2.46 -5.02 18.04
N SER A 36 2.77 -3.76 17.72
CA SER A 36 3.33 -2.80 18.69
C SER A 36 2.27 -2.15 19.58
N ALA A 37 0.99 -2.43 19.36
CA ALA A 37 -0.11 -1.83 20.13
C ALA A 37 0.01 -2.03 21.64
N SER A 38 0.30 -3.26 22.07
CA SER A 38 0.48 -3.57 23.49
C SER A 38 1.71 -2.89 24.10
N VAL A 39 2.80 -2.80 23.33
CA VAL A 39 4.06 -2.17 23.78
C VAL A 39 3.90 -0.66 23.93
N ALA A 40 3.11 -0.03 23.05
CA ALA A 40 2.85 1.39 23.05
C ALA A 40 1.54 1.78 23.79
N ASN A 41 0.99 0.85 24.58
CA ASN A 41 -0.15 1.08 25.48
C ASN A 41 -1.43 1.58 24.80
N PHE A 42 -1.75 1.05 23.61
CA PHE A 42 -3.03 1.25 22.95
C PHE A 42 -3.63 -0.09 22.51
N THR A 43 -4.91 -0.07 22.15
CA THR A 43 -5.69 -1.27 21.90
C THR A 43 -6.13 -1.40 20.45
N LEU A 44 -6.11 -2.64 19.94
CA LEU A 44 -6.76 -3.00 18.69
C LEU A 44 -8.08 -3.70 19.00
N SER A 45 -9.16 -3.25 18.36
CA SER A 45 -10.44 -3.95 18.38
C SER A 45 -10.32 -5.36 17.77
N PRO A 46 -11.28 -6.26 18.00
CA PRO A 46 -11.24 -7.61 17.41
C PRO A 46 -11.14 -7.62 15.88
N SER A 47 -11.83 -6.71 15.18
CA SER A 47 -11.75 -6.56 13.73
C SER A 47 -10.38 -6.03 13.27
N GLU A 48 -9.76 -5.15 14.03
CA GLU A 48 -8.40 -4.65 13.78
C GLU A 48 -7.33 -5.71 14.01
N LYS A 49 -7.49 -6.55 15.03
CA LYS A 49 -6.64 -7.73 15.23
C LYS A 49 -6.75 -8.71 14.08
N LEU A 50 -7.95 -8.87 13.50
CA LEU A 50 -8.14 -9.66 12.28
C LEU A 50 -7.45 -9.02 11.07
N LEU A 51 -7.54 -7.70 10.90
CA LEU A 51 -6.82 -6.97 9.86
C LEU A 51 -5.30 -7.15 9.99
N SER A 52 -4.76 -6.94 11.20
CA SER A 52 -3.35 -7.18 11.53
C SER A 52 -2.91 -8.61 11.20
N SER A 53 -3.71 -9.61 11.60
CA SER A 53 -3.44 -11.02 11.26
C SER A 53 -3.42 -11.26 9.75
N ARG A 54 -4.34 -10.64 8.99
CA ARG A 54 -4.38 -10.76 7.54
C ARG A 54 -3.17 -10.11 6.88
N MET A 55 -2.75 -8.93 7.34
CA MET A 55 -1.54 -8.26 6.87
C MET A 55 -0.31 -9.15 7.07
N LEU A 56 -0.13 -9.73 8.27
CA LEU A 56 0.97 -10.67 8.52
C LEU A 56 0.95 -11.85 7.55
N CYS A 57 -0.21 -12.41 7.25
CA CYS A 57 -0.35 -13.52 6.31
C CYS A 57 -0.03 -13.11 4.86
N TYR A 58 -0.44 -11.91 4.41
CA TYR A 58 -0.06 -11.40 3.08
C TYR A 58 1.45 -11.17 2.98
N TRP A 59 2.06 -10.52 3.97
CA TRP A 59 3.50 -10.25 4.00
C TRP A 59 4.31 -11.53 4.06
N GLY A 60 3.89 -12.50 4.88
CA GLY A 60 4.51 -13.82 4.94
C GLY A 60 4.44 -14.55 3.60
N ALA A 61 3.26 -14.62 2.98
CA ALA A 61 3.09 -15.26 1.66
C ALA A 61 3.97 -14.59 0.60
N PHE A 62 3.99 -13.25 0.57
CA PHE A 62 4.85 -12.51 -0.34
C PHE A 62 6.34 -12.76 -0.08
N ALA A 63 6.80 -12.76 1.18
CA ALA A 63 8.19 -13.02 1.51
C ALA A 63 8.64 -14.44 1.09
N HIS A 64 7.75 -15.44 1.18
CA HIS A 64 8.06 -16.82 0.82
C HIS A 64 8.00 -17.09 -0.68
N THR A 65 7.04 -16.49 -1.41
CA THR A 65 6.75 -16.90 -2.79
C THR A 65 6.72 -15.77 -3.80
N GLY A 66 6.88 -14.52 -3.37
CA GLY A 66 6.69 -13.34 -4.21
C GLY A 66 5.23 -13.07 -4.60
N ASP A 67 4.26 -13.81 -4.05
CA ASP A 67 2.83 -13.64 -4.33
C ASP A 67 2.03 -13.58 -3.01
N PRO A 68 1.47 -12.42 -2.63
CA PRO A 68 0.69 -12.29 -1.39
C PRO A 68 -0.61 -13.11 -1.42
N SER A 69 -1.11 -13.51 -2.59
CA SER A 69 -2.26 -14.40 -2.72
C SER A 69 -1.90 -15.89 -2.62
N SER A 70 -0.61 -16.22 -2.54
CA SER A 70 -0.16 -17.61 -2.54
C SER A 70 -0.79 -18.40 -1.40
N ARG A 71 -1.32 -19.57 -1.75
CA ARG A 71 -1.82 -20.57 -0.80
C ARG A 71 -0.82 -21.71 -0.57
N SER A 72 0.29 -21.68 -1.30
CA SER A 72 1.36 -22.67 -1.13
C SER A 72 1.93 -22.54 0.28
N GLN A 73 2.07 -23.66 0.98
CA GLN A 73 2.67 -23.73 2.32
C GLN A 73 1.98 -22.83 3.36
N GLN A 74 0.72 -22.45 3.15
CA GLN A 74 0.00 -21.58 4.06
C GLN A 74 -0.32 -22.33 5.38
N THR A 75 0.08 -21.73 6.51
CA THR A 75 -0.20 -22.25 7.85
C THR A 75 -1.71 -22.30 8.12
N THR A 76 -2.13 -23.15 9.05
CA THR A 76 -3.54 -23.24 9.50
C THR A 76 -4.05 -21.88 9.98
N PHE A 77 -3.22 -21.15 10.76
CA PHE A 77 -3.52 -19.80 11.22
C PHE A 77 -3.91 -18.87 10.07
N CYS A 78 -3.13 -18.84 8.99
CA CYS A 78 -3.38 -17.95 7.87
C CYS A 78 -4.55 -18.40 6.99
N ARG A 79 -4.82 -19.70 6.92
CA ARG A 79 -5.99 -20.25 6.21
C ARG A 79 -7.30 -19.78 6.84
N GLU A 80 -7.37 -19.77 8.17
CA GLU A 80 -8.55 -19.34 8.93
C GLU A 80 -8.89 -17.86 8.75
N LYS A 81 -7.90 -17.01 8.43
CA LYS A 81 -8.12 -15.56 8.27
C LYS A 81 -8.92 -15.19 7.01
N ARG A 82 -9.16 -16.15 6.10
CA ARG A 82 -9.96 -15.97 4.86
C ARG A 82 -9.56 -14.69 4.13
N LEU A 83 -8.31 -14.62 3.70
CA LEU A 83 -7.74 -13.46 3.01
C LEU A 83 -8.46 -13.26 1.67
N PRO A 84 -8.97 -12.05 1.36
CA PRO A 84 -9.31 -11.65 -0.01
C PRO A 84 -8.18 -11.96 -1.00
N ILE A 85 -8.52 -12.12 -2.27
CA ILE A 85 -7.50 -12.28 -3.32
C ILE A 85 -6.82 -10.94 -3.54
N TRP A 86 -5.49 -10.94 -3.48
CA TRP A 86 -4.69 -9.78 -3.79
C TRP A 86 -4.64 -9.57 -5.31
N PRO A 87 -5.02 -8.38 -5.82
CA PRO A 87 -5.03 -8.12 -7.25
C PRO A 87 -3.60 -8.11 -7.80
N ARG A 88 -3.38 -8.79 -8.93
CA ARG A 88 -2.13 -8.65 -9.67
C ARG A 88 -2.04 -7.26 -10.25
N TYR A 89 -0.86 -6.65 -10.09
CA TYR A 89 -0.57 -5.38 -10.71
C TYR A 89 -0.53 -5.54 -12.24
N SER A 90 -1.17 -4.62 -12.94
CA SER A 90 -1.09 -4.47 -14.38
C SER A 90 -1.28 -2.99 -14.73
N ASP A 91 -0.54 -2.53 -15.71
CA ASP A 91 -0.61 -1.19 -16.29
C ASP A 91 -1.93 -0.91 -17.05
N THR A 92 -2.63 -1.96 -17.47
CA THR A 92 -3.92 -1.86 -18.17
C THR A 92 -5.13 -2.06 -17.26
N SER A 93 -4.94 -2.45 -16.00
CA SER A 93 -6.04 -2.76 -15.08
C SER A 93 -6.58 -1.56 -14.30
N GLY A 94 -6.19 -0.33 -14.66
CA GLY A 94 -6.61 0.88 -13.94
C GLY A 94 -5.99 0.99 -12.54
N PHE A 95 -4.75 0.49 -12.38
CA PHE A 95 -3.97 0.54 -11.15
C PHE A 95 -4.68 -0.12 -9.96
N LEU A 96 -5.11 -1.38 -10.12
CA LEU A 96 -5.74 -2.11 -9.02
C LEU A 96 -4.82 -2.21 -7.80
N VAL A 97 -5.37 -1.87 -6.64
CA VAL A 97 -4.73 -1.98 -5.33
C VAL A 97 -5.55 -2.86 -4.40
N MET A 98 -4.88 -3.52 -3.47
CA MET A 98 -5.53 -4.00 -2.26
C MET A 98 -5.75 -2.81 -1.31
N ASN A 99 -6.99 -2.42 -1.06
CA ASN A 99 -7.32 -1.45 -0.01
C ASN A 99 -7.44 -2.19 1.33
N LEU A 100 -6.52 -1.89 2.25
CA LEU A 100 -6.44 -2.46 3.58
C LEU A 100 -7.25 -1.62 4.58
N THR A 101 -8.49 -2.06 4.77
CA THR A 101 -9.35 -1.69 5.91
C THR A 101 -9.82 -2.95 6.62
N VAL A 102 -10.57 -2.83 7.72
CA VAL A 102 -11.25 -3.98 8.36
C VAL A 102 -12.11 -4.79 7.38
N ARG A 103 -12.59 -4.15 6.29
CA ARG A 103 -13.25 -4.79 5.14
C ARG A 103 -12.38 -4.64 3.90
N SER A 104 -11.21 -5.28 3.93
CA SER A 104 -10.23 -5.17 2.84
C SER A 104 -10.82 -5.66 1.52
N HIS A 105 -10.60 -4.90 0.46
CA HIS A 105 -11.15 -5.16 -0.87
C HIS A 105 -10.22 -4.64 -1.96
N THR A 106 -10.37 -5.17 -3.16
CA THR A 106 -9.71 -4.63 -4.35
C THR A 106 -10.38 -3.34 -4.78
N GLN A 107 -9.59 -2.32 -5.08
CA GLN A 107 -10.05 -1.02 -5.56
C GLN A 107 -9.22 -0.58 -6.77
N ALA A 108 -9.84 0.12 -7.72
CA ALA A 108 -9.18 0.76 -8.85
C ALA A 108 -9.12 2.28 -8.66
N GLY A 109 -8.26 2.94 -9.43
CA GLY A 109 -8.33 4.39 -9.63
C GLY A 109 -8.05 5.25 -8.40
N THR A 110 -7.23 4.76 -7.47
CA THR A 110 -6.91 5.50 -6.24
C THR A 110 -6.13 6.77 -6.58
N ARG A 111 -6.79 7.93 -6.44
CA ARG A 111 -6.21 9.27 -6.63
C ARG A 111 -5.70 9.59 -8.05
N ASN A 112 -6.27 8.96 -9.08
CA ASN A 112 -5.87 9.18 -10.48
C ASN A 112 -5.80 10.68 -10.84
N HIS A 113 -6.81 11.48 -10.51
CA HIS A 113 -6.81 12.92 -10.82
C HIS A 113 -5.62 13.70 -10.22
N ILE A 114 -5.10 13.27 -9.07
CA ILE A 114 -3.91 13.89 -8.45
C ILE A 114 -2.67 13.44 -9.21
N CYS A 115 -2.55 12.15 -9.51
CA CYS A 115 -1.45 11.63 -10.32
C CYS A 115 -1.42 12.29 -11.70
N ASP A 116 -2.58 12.36 -12.37
CA ASP A 116 -2.75 12.98 -13.68
C ASP A 116 -2.36 14.47 -13.66
N PHE A 117 -2.66 15.19 -12.57
CA PHE A 117 -2.21 16.58 -12.40
C PHE A 117 -0.68 16.67 -12.35
N TRP A 118 -0.01 15.82 -11.57
CA TRP A 118 1.46 15.82 -11.49
C TRP A 118 2.12 15.35 -12.79
N ASP A 119 1.49 14.41 -13.50
CA ASP A 119 1.94 13.93 -14.80
C ASP A 119 1.84 15.04 -15.86
N GLN A 120 0.78 15.87 -15.83
CA GLN A 120 0.61 17.01 -16.73
C GLN A 120 1.67 18.09 -16.55
N LEU A 121 2.19 18.26 -15.33
CA LEU A 121 3.24 19.25 -15.06
C LEU A 121 4.61 18.82 -15.60
N ASP A 122 4.76 17.56 -16.00
CA ASP A 122 5.96 16.98 -16.64
C ASP A 122 7.28 17.26 -15.90
N ILE A 123 7.20 17.53 -14.59
CA ILE A 123 8.35 17.87 -13.73
C ILE A 123 9.39 16.74 -13.65
N TYR A 124 8.98 15.52 -13.99
CA TYR A 124 9.86 14.35 -14.06
C TYR A 124 10.84 14.43 -15.24
N PHE A 125 10.46 15.07 -16.35
CA PHE A 125 11.33 15.28 -17.51
C PHE A 125 12.22 16.51 -17.34
N ALA A 126 11.70 17.61 -16.77
CA ALA A 126 12.48 18.82 -16.50
C ALA A 126 13.67 18.58 -15.54
N LEU A 127 13.57 17.59 -14.65
CA LEU A 127 14.67 17.16 -13.79
C LEU A 127 15.55 16.10 -14.44
N SER A 128 15.10 15.39 -15.48
CA SER A 128 15.90 14.32 -16.11
C SER A 128 17.08 14.85 -16.94
N GLU A 129 16.98 16.03 -17.54
CA GLU A 129 18.09 16.66 -18.27
C GLU A 129 19.18 17.22 -17.33
N LEU A 130 18.82 17.59 -16.09
CA LEU A 130 19.76 18.12 -15.08
C LEU A 130 20.21 17.09 -14.02
N ALA A 131 19.40 16.08 -13.72
CA ALA A 131 19.69 15.09 -12.66
C ALA A 131 20.43 13.84 -13.15
N ALA A 132 20.52 13.61 -14.47
CA ALA A 132 21.29 12.50 -15.03
C ALA A 132 22.80 12.55 -14.71
N GLN A 133 23.30 13.67 -14.17
CA GLN A 133 24.69 13.80 -13.76
C GLN A 133 24.97 13.65 -12.26
N LEU A 134 23.97 13.64 -11.36
CA LEU A 134 24.28 13.77 -9.91
C LEU A 134 23.53 12.91 -8.90
N ILE A 135 22.47 12.15 -9.23
CA ILE A 135 21.71 11.45 -8.17
C ILE A 135 21.51 9.96 -8.46
N ASN A 136 22.35 9.17 -7.78
CA ASN A 136 22.21 7.74 -7.60
C ASN A 136 21.25 7.43 -6.43
N CYS A 137 19.98 7.88 -6.50
CA CYS A 137 18.96 7.60 -5.48
C CYS A 137 17.77 6.81 -6.03
N CYS A 138 17.68 5.57 -5.54
CA CYS A 138 16.47 4.81 -5.22
C CYS A 138 15.42 4.53 -6.30
N SER A 139 15.58 3.35 -6.90
CA SER A 139 14.57 2.27 -6.78
C SER A 139 13.15 2.56 -7.28
N SER A 140 13.00 2.85 -8.57
CA SER A 140 12.44 1.85 -9.50
C SER A 140 12.40 2.45 -10.90
N GLN A 141 13.25 1.93 -11.79
CA GLN A 141 13.15 2.19 -13.24
C GLN A 141 11.77 1.76 -13.82
N HIS A 142 10.94 1.06 -13.04
CA HIS A 142 9.61 0.63 -13.43
C HIS A 142 8.51 1.67 -13.24
N CYS A 143 8.65 2.65 -12.33
CA CYS A 143 7.69 3.77 -12.24
C CYS A 143 7.81 4.70 -13.47
N ALA A 144 9.05 4.98 -13.90
CA ALA A 144 9.31 5.80 -15.08
C ALA A 144 8.85 5.13 -16.39
N LYS A 145 9.02 3.80 -16.52
CA LYS A 145 8.60 3.06 -17.72
C LYS A 145 7.07 2.98 -17.91
N GLY A 146 6.30 3.01 -16.83
CA GLY A 146 4.84 3.08 -16.91
C GLY A 146 4.32 4.44 -17.41
N CYS A 147 5.05 5.52 -17.13
CA CYS A 147 4.71 6.87 -17.59
C CYS A 147 5.15 7.12 -19.04
N ALA A 148 6.31 6.60 -19.44
CA ALA A 148 6.83 6.76 -20.81
C ALA A 148 5.95 6.09 -21.89
N HIS A 149 5.26 4.99 -21.57
CA HIS A 149 4.42 4.29 -22.55
C HIS A 149 3.14 5.03 -22.97
N ARG A 150 2.77 6.11 -22.25
CA ARG A 150 1.63 6.96 -22.61
C ARG A 150 2.03 8.11 -23.55
N LEU A 151 3.32 8.32 -23.79
CA LEU A 151 3.88 9.41 -24.61
C LEU A 151 4.36 8.96 -26.01
N SER A 152 4.25 7.67 -26.37
CA SER A 152 4.46 7.25 -27.75
C SER A 152 3.15 7.40 -28.54
N PRO A 153 3.09 8.27 -29.56
CA PRO A 153 2.02 8.20 -30.54
C PRO A 153 2.25 6.94 -31.39
N SER A 154 1.25 6.07 -31.46
CA SER A 154 1.15 5.08 -32.53
C SER A 154 1.11 5.80 -33.89
N PRO A 155 1.61 5.17 -34.97
CA PRO A 155 2.02 5.83 -36.21
C PRO A 155 0.90 6.53 -36.99
#